data_AF-A0A1N7KG40-F1
#
_entry.id   AF-A0A1N7KG40-F1
#
_cell.length_a   1.000
_cell.length_b   1.000
_cell.length_c   1.000
_cell.angle_alpha   90.00
_cell.angle_beta   90.00
_cell.angle_gamma   90.00
#
_symmetry.space_group_name_H-M   'P 1'
#
loop_
_entity.id
_entity.type
_entity.pdbx_description
1 polymer ?
#
loop_
_entity_poly.entity_id
_entity_poly.type
_entity_poly.pdbx_seq_one_letter_code
_entity_poly.pdbx_strand_id
1 'polypeptide(L)'
;MLGLLLTVVLLFGFQGPVILAQPLLIALIAVPILLQSYGIFALGYAWAWAWRVPHKVAAPCALIGTSNFFELAVAVAIGLFGLNSGAALATVVGVLVEVPVMLTLVAFANRTRERFPA
;
A
#
# COMPACT_ATOMS: atom_id res chain seq x y z
N MET A 1 -2.89 11.14 16.06
CA MET A 1 -3.93 10.35 15.36
C MET A 1 -4.92 11.22 14.59
N LEU A 2 -5.52 12.25 15.20
CA LEU A 2 -6.49 13.12 14.50
C LEU A 2 -5.92 13.84 13.27
N GLY A 3 -4.67 14.30 13.32
CA GLY A 3 -4.04 15.00 12.19
C GLY A 3 -3.88 14.15 10.92
N LEU A 4 -3.45 12.90 11.04
CA LEU A 4 -3.28 11.99 9.90
C LEU A 4 -4.62 11.67 9.22
N LEU A 5 -5.63 11.33 10.03
CA LEU A 5 -7.00 11.10 9.53
C LEU A 5 -7.58 12.34 8.85
N LEU A 6 -7.38 13.53 9.43
CA LEU A 6 -7.79 14.80 8.82
C LEU A 6 -7.12 15.01 7.46
N THR A 7 -5.82 14.73 7.37
CA THR A 7 -5.05 14.90 6.12
C THR A 7 -5.59 13.96 5.05
N VAL A 8 -5.84 12.70 5.39
CA VAL A 8 -6.48 11.72 4.49
C VAL A 8 -7.84 12.24 3.99
N VAL A 9 -8.72 12.68 4.89
CA VAL A 9 -10.04 13.21 4.52
C VAL A 9 -9.93 14.41 3.58
N LEU A 10 -9.02 15.35 3.85
CA LEU A 10 -8.81 16.52 3.01
C LEU A 10 -8.26 16.16 1.63
N LEU A 11 -7.30 15.23 1.56
CA LEU A 11 -6.71 14.77 0.31
C LEU A 11 -7.74 14.11 -0.61
N PHE A 12 -8.56 13.22 -0.05
CA PHE A 12 -9.64 12.58 -0.79
C PHE A 12 -10.75 13.57 -1.16
N GLY A 13 -11.05 14.53 -0.29
CA GLY A 13 -12.00 15.61 -0.59
C GLY A 13 -11.56 16.48 -1.76
N PHE A 14 -10.28 16.84 -1.83
CA PHE A 14 -9.75 17.70 -2.89
C PHE A 14 -9.50 16.97 -4.22
N GLN A 15 -9.07 15.71 -4.18
CA GLN A 15 -8.77 14.95 -5.40
C GLN A 15 -9.91 14.05 -5.88
N GLY A 16 -10.98 13.87 -5.09
CA GLY A 16 -12.14 13.03 -5.43
C GLY A 16 -12.74 13.28 -6.83
N PRO A 17 -12.94 14.53 -7.28
CA PRO A 17 -13.47 14.80 -8.62
C PRO A 17 -12.55 14.31 -9.74
N VAL A 18 -11.23 14.47 -9.59
CA VAL A 18 -10.23 14.03 -10.57
C VAL A 18 -10.16 12.51 -10.61
N ILE A 19 -10.24 11.87 -9.44
CA ILE A 19 -10.30 10.42 -9.29
C ILE A 19 -11.50 9.85 -10.07
N LEU A 20 -12.68 10.45 -9.92
CA LEU A 20 -13.89 10.01 -10.63
C LEU A 20 -13.85 10.32 -12.13
N ALA A 21 -13.21 11.41 -12.54
CA ALA A 21 -13.15 11.83 -13.94
C ALA A 21 -12.19 11.00 -14.80
N GLN A 22 -11.15 10.41 -14.22
CA GLN A 22 -10.07 9.73 -14.96
C GLN A 22 -9.78 8.30 -14.45
N PRO A 23 -10.75 7.37 -14.57
CA PRO A 23 -10.61 6.00 -14.04
C PRO A 23 -9.47 5.21 -14.70
N LEU A 24 -9.18 5.47 -15.99
CA LEU A 24 -8.07 4.81 -16.70
C LEU A 24 -6.71 5.18 -16.11
N LEU A 25 -6.52 6.44 -15.71
CA LEU A 25 -5.29 6.93 -15.12
C LEU A 25 -5.07 6.31 -13.74
N ILE A 26 -6.14 6.17 -12.95
CA ILE A 26 -6.10 5.43 -11.67
C ILE A 26 -5.67 3.99 -11.89
N ALA A 27 -6.30 3.29 -12.84
CA ALA A 27 -5.96 1.90 -13.13
C ALA A 27 -4.48 1.76 -13.53
N LEU A 28 -3.98 2.69 -14.35
CA LEU A 28 -2.57 2.72 -14.76
C LEU A 28 -1.60 2.92 -13.59
N ILE A 29 -1.99 3.68 -12.56
CA ILE A 29 -1.19 3.88 -11.34
C ILE A 29 -1.33 2.69 -10.38
N ALA A 30 -2.55 2.15 -10.25
CA ALA A 30 -2.87 1.06 -9.33
C ALA A 30 -2.18 -0.25 -9.73
N VAL A 31 -2.11 -0.57 -11.03
CA VAL A 31 -1.53 -1.83 -11.52
C VAL A 31 -0.05 -2.00 -11.10
N PRO A 32 0.85 -1.02 -11.32
CA PRO A 32 2.22 -1.10 -10.84
C PRO A 32 2.33 -1.25 -9.32
N ILE A 33 1.50 -0.53 -8.55
CA ILE A 33 1.49 -0.59 -7.09
C ILE A 33 1.07 -1.98 -6.62
N LEU A 34 -0.01 -2.53 -7.19
CA LEU A 34 -0.48 -3.89 -6.91
C LEU A 34 0.61 -4.91 -7.20
N LEU A 35 1.21 -4.83 -8.39
CA LEU A 35 2.26 -5.76 -8.80
C LEU A 35 3.47 -5.69 -7.86
N GLN A 36 3.89 -4.49 -7.49
CA GLN A 36 4.97 -4.27 -6.53
C GLN A 36 4.61 -4.89 -5.17
N SER A 37 3.45 -4.56 -4.62
CA SER A 37 3.07 -5.00 -3.28
C SER A 37 2.92 -6.52 -3.19
N TYR A 38 2.18 -7.14 -4.12
CA TYR A 38 2.06 -8.60 -4.15
C TYR A 38 3.39 -9.28 -4.48
N GLY A 39 4.21 -8.68 -5.35
CA GLY A 39 5.53 -9.19 -5.70
C GLY A 39 6.48 -9.25 -4.51
N ILE A 40 6.64 -8.13 -3.79
CA ILE A 40 7.52 -8.06 -2.62
C ILE A 40 7.01 -8.98 -1.51
N PHE A 41 5.69 -9.00 -1.26
CA PHE A 41 5.10 -9.90 -0.27
C PHE A 41 5.36 -11.36 -0.63
N ALA A 42 5.07 -11.76 -1.88
CA ALA A 42 5.22 -13.15 -2.31
C ALA A 42 6.69 -13.59 -2.22
N LEU A 43 7.63 -12.74 -2.65
CA LEU A 43 9.06 -13.02 -2.55
C LEU A 43 9.50 -13.15 -1.09
N GLY A 44 9.20 -12.16 -0.24
CA GLY A 44 9.58 -12.18 1.17
C GLY A 44 8.95 -13.35 1.94
N TYR A 45 7.67 -13.61 1.71
CA TYR A 45 6.93 -14.67 2.39
C TYR A 45 7.37 -16.07 1.94
N ALA A 46 7.59 -16.28 0.63
CA ALA A 46 8.11 -17.54 0.11
C ALA A 46 9.55 -17.79 0.57
N TRP A 47 10.39 -16.75 0.65
CA TRP A 47 11.75 -16.89 1.14
C TRP A 47 11.80 -17.24 2.63
N ALA A 48 10.98 -16.57 3.45
CA ALA A 48 10.86 -16.88 4.87
C ALA A 48 10.33 -18.31 5.11
N TRP A 49 9.42 -18.77 4.25
CA TRP A 49 8.95 -20.16 4.25
C TRP A 49 10.07 -21.15 3.89
N ALA A 50 10.85 -20.88 2.83
CA ALA A 50 11.98 -21.71 2.41
C ALA A 50 13.05 -21.84 3.50
N TRP A 51 13.27 -20.78 4.29
CA TRP A 51 14.18 -20.76 5.44
C TRP A 51 13.57 -21.28 6.74
N ARG A 52 12.31 -21.76 6.72
CA ARG A 52 11.60 -22.29 7.90
C ARG A 52 11.55 -21.30 9.06
N VAL A 53 11.46 -20.00 8.76
CA VAL A 53 11.32 -18.95 9.77
C VAL A 53 9.95 -19.09 10.42
N PRO A 54 9.80 -19.03 11.75
CA PRO A 54 8.50 -19.12 12.41
C PRO A 54 7.51 -18.08 11.88
N HIS A 55 6.24 -18.47 11.73
CA HIS A 55 5.20 -17.58 11.17
C HIS A 55 5.12 -16.21 11.86
N LYS A 56 5.32 -16.21 13.19
CA LYS A 56 5.33 -15.00 14.04
C LYS A 56 6.38 -13.96 13.63
N VAL A 57 7.40 -14.35 12.86
CA VAL A 57 8.42 -13.45 12.29
C VAL A 57 8.21 -13.31 10.78
N ALA A 58 7.93 -14.41 10.08
CA ALA A 58 7.79 -14.42 8.62
C ALA A 58 6.67 -13.50 8.10
N ALA A 59 5.48 -13.56 8.70
CA ALA A 59 4.34 -12.77 8.25
C ALA A 59 4.53 -11.25 8.50
N PRO A 60 4.92 -10.78 9.71
CA PRO A 60 5.23 -9.37 9.92
C PRO A 60 6.38 -8.87 9.05
N CYS A 61 7.43 -9.68 8.86
CA CYS A 61 8.58 -9.30 8.03
C CYS A 61 8.19 -9.08 6.56
N ALA A 62 7.42 -9.99 5.96
CA ALA A 62 6.92 -9.83 4.59
C ALA A 62 5.99 -8.62 4.44
N LEU A 63 5.16 -8.35 5.44
CA LEU A 63 4.29 -7.16 5.45
C LEU A 63 5.08 -5.87 5.55
N ILE A 64 6.08 -5.77 6.44
CA ILE A 64 6.95 -4.59 6.56
C ILE A 64 7.65 -4.28 5.24
N GLY A 65 8.18 -5.30 4.57
CA GLY A 65 8.84 -5.12 3.26
C GLY A 65 7.88 -4.65 2.17
N THR A 66 6.60 -4.96 2.28
CA THR A 66 5.56 -4.58 1.31
C THR A 66 4.98 -3.19 1.56
N SER A 67 5.11 -2.65 2.78
CA SER A 67 4.52 -1.39 3.20
C SER A 67 5.25 -0.17 2.65
N ASN A 68 4.48 0.77 2.14
CA ASN A 68 4.93 2.09 1.75
C ASN A 68 4.39 3.13 2.73
N PHE A 69 5.14 4.22 2.90
CA PHE A 69 4.73 5.31 3.78
C PHE A 69 4.09 6.44 2.98
N PHE A 70 2.88 6.19 2.45
CA PHE A 70 2.23 7.14 1.56
C PHE A 70 1.85 8.46 2.24
N GLU A 71 1.55 8.49 3.55
CA GLU A 71 1.24 9.78 4.19
C GLU A 71 2.40 10.77 4.10
N LEU A 72 3.65 10.30 4.24
CA LEU A 72 4.83 11.12 3.98
C LEU A 72 5.01 11.42 2.49
N ALA A 73 4.78 10.43 1.62
CA ALA A 73 4.90 10.61 0.18
C ALA A 73 3.96 11.71 -0.34
N VAL A 74 2.72 11.77 0.15
CA VAL A 74 1.77 12.82 -0.21
C VAL A 74 2.23 14.19 0.26
N ALA A 75 2.72 14.31 1.51
CA ALA A 75 3.24 15.57 2.03
C ALA A 75 4.40 16.10 1.18
N VAL A 76 5.34 15.22 0.79
CA VAL A 76 6.46 15.56 -0.08
C VAL A 76 6.00 15.93 -1.49
N ALA A 77 5.07 15.16 -2.08
CA ALA A 77 4.56 15.42 -3.42
C ALA A 77 3.83 16.77 -3.50
N ILE A 78 3.02 17.11 -2.49
CA ILE A 78 2.36 18.42 -2.42
C ILE A 78 3.38 19.53 -2.19
N GLY A 79 4.37 19.32 -1.32
CA GLY A 79 5.39 20.31 -1.02
C GLY A 79 6.28 20.65 -2.22
N LEU A 80 6.61 19.68 -3.07
CA LEU A 80 7.50 19.86 -4.22
C LEU A 80 6.78 20.19 -5.53
N PHE A 81 5.63 19.56 -5.78
CA PHE A 81 4.93 19.63 -7.08
C PHE A 81 3.57 20.33 -7.00
N GLY A 82 3.07 20.63 -5.79
CA GLY A 82 1.76 21.23 -5.58
C GLY A 82 0.61 20.22 -5.64
N LEU A 83 -0.56 20.67 -5.16
CA LEU A 83 -1.77 19.85 -4.99
C LEU A 83 -2.37 19.31 -6.30
N ASN A 84 -2.27 20.08 -7.39
CA ASN A 84 -2.87 19.74 -8.68
C ASN A 84 -1.94 18.91 -9.59
N SER A 85 -0.78 18.50 -9.08
CA SER A 85 0.17 17.72 -9.86
C SER A 85 -0.24 16.25 -9.98
N GLY A 86 0.15 15.61 -11.08
CA GLY A 86 -0.01 14.16 -11.25
C GLY A 86 0.76 13.35 -10.19
N ALA A 87 1.84 13.93 -9.64
CA ALA A 87 2.60 13.32 -8.54
C ALA A 87 1.78 13.26 -7.25
N ALA A 88 1.12 14.37 -6.87
CA ALA A 88 0.22 14.39 -5.72
C ALA A 88 -0.96 13.43 -5.92
N LEU A 89 -1.51 13.35 -7.14
CA LEU A 89 -2.57 12.39 -7.48
C LEU A 89 -2.14 10.94 -7.30
N ALA A 90 -0.96 10.58 -7.81
CA ALA A 90 -0.43 9.23 -7.70
C ALA A 90 -0.23 8.79 -6.24
N THR A 91 0.24 9.69 -5.38
CA THR A 91 0.45 9.36 -3.96
C THR A 91 -0.85 9.14 -3.18
N VAL A 92 -1.92 9.90 -3.47
CA VAL A 92 -3.23 9.73 -2.81
C VAL A 92 -3.93 8.47 -3.32
N VAL A 93 -3.87 8.20 -4.63
CA VAL A 93 -4.35 6.95 -5.21
C VAL A 93 -3.60 5.75 -4.63
N GLY A 94 -2.29 5.88 -4.39
CA GLY A 94 -1.48 4.86 -3.74
C GLY A 94 -2.03 4.44 -2.38
N VAL A 95 -2.39 5.39 -1.50
CA VAL A 95 -3.03 5.10 -0.21
C VAL A 95 -4.32 4.31 -0.39
N LEU A 96 -5.16 4.71 -1.35
CA LEU A 96 -6.46 4.09 -1.60
C LEU A 96 -6.32 2.61 -2.01
N VAL A 97 -5.28 2.31 -2.79
CA VAL A 97 -5.01 0.96 -3.29
C VAL A 97 -4.29 0.12 -2.25
N GLU A 98 -3.33 0.69 -1.52
CA GLU A 98 -2.49 -0.05 -0.59
C GLU A 98 -3.26 -0.60 0.61
N VAL A 99 -4.19 0.18 1.20
CA VAL A 99 -4.93 -0.25 2.39
C VAL A 99 -5.73 -1.55 2.12
N PRO A 100 -6.53 -1.66 1.04
CA PRO A 100 -7.16 -2.93 0.66
C PRO A 100 -6.16 -4.06 0.44
N VAL A 101 -5.07 -3.79 -0.29
CA VAL A 101 -4.03 -4.81 -0.58
C VAL A 101 -3.46 -5.36 0.71
N MET A 102 -3.09 -4.50 1.65
CA MET A 102 -2.58 -4.91 2.94
C MET A 102 -3.56 -5.76 3.73
N LEU A 103 -4.84 -5.38 3.76
CA LEU A 103 -5.87 -6.20 4.39
C LEU A 103 -5.98 -7.58 3.72
N THR A 104 -5.88 -7.66 2.39
CA THR A 104 -5.89 -8.96 1.68
C THR A 104 -4.67 -9.80 2.02
N LEU A 105 -3.48 -9.19 2.10
CA LEU A 105 -2.22 -9.88 2.41
C LEU A 105 -2.18 -10.38 3.85
N VAL A 106 -2.66 -9.58 4.81
CA VAL A 106 -2.81 -10.00 6.21
C VAL A 106 -3.80 -11.16 6.33
N ALA A 107 -4.95 -11.08 5.65
CA ALA A 107 -5.92 -12.16 5.62
C ALA A 107 -5.33 -13.44 5.01
N PHE A 108 -4.54 -13.31 3.95
CA PHE A 108 -3.82 -14.42 3.34
C PHE A 108 -2.79 -15.04 4.31
N ALA A 109 -1.92 -14.21 4.90
CA ALA A 109 -0.90 -14.66 5.84
C ALA A 109 -1.51 -15.39 7.04
N ASN A 110 -2.59 -14.86 7.60
CA ASN A 110 -3.29 -15.49 8.72
C ASN A 110 -3.89 -16.86 8.35
N ARG A 111 -4.38 -17.03 7.12
CA ARG A 111 -4.89 -18.32 6.62
C ARG A 111 -3.77 -19.33 6.38
N THR A 112 -2.57 -18.89 6.03
CA THR A 112 -1.42 -19.77 5.77
C THR A 112 -0.56 -20.05 7.00
N ARG A 113 -1.01 -19.66 8.20
CA ARG A 113 -0.31 -19.87 9.48
C ARG A 113 0.09 -21.33 9.72
N GLU A 114 -0.78 -22.28 9.36
CA GLU A 114 -0.53 -23.72 9.56
C GLU A 114 0.55 -24.31 8.64
N ARG A 115 0.93 -23.59 7.58
CA ARG A 115 1.96 -24.04 6.62
C ARG A 115 3.38 -23.74 7.08
N PHE A 116 3.52 -22.99 8.16
CA PHE A 116 4.80 -22.61 8.74
C PHE A 116 5.14 -23.51 9.92
N PRO A 117 6.43 -23.84 10.11
CA PRO A 117 6.87 -24.56 11.29
C PRO A 117 6.56 -23.75 12.56
N ALA A 118 6.20 -24.49 13.62
CA ALA A 118 5.84 -23.94 14.94
C ALA A 118 6.98 -23.16 15.60
#